data_AF-A0A2G9MC19-F1
#
_entry.id   AF-A0A2G9MC19-F1
#
_cell.length_a   1.000
_cell.length_b   1.000
_cell.length_c   1.000
_cell.angle_alpha   90.00
_cell.angle_beta   90.00
_cell.angle_gamma   90.00
#
_symmetry.space_group_name_H-M   'P 1'
#
loop_
_entity.id
_entity.type
_entity.pdbx_description
1 polymer ?
#
loop_
_entity_poly.entity_id
_entity_poly.type
_entity_poly.pdbx_seq_one_letter_code
_entity_poly.pdbx_strand_id
1 'polypeptide(L)'
;MEKPRIEIRTGSDSDIPRIAKAYKFLDSLGIPYAAKILSAHRTPQRMAEEARNLHADGFRVSIAAAGGSAHLPGMTASETLVPVVGLPVKTSTLEGQESLYSIIQMPDGIPVGTVGIGQAESAAILAAQIAYLDNAEIRNKIRRQRGLEELEMGAVSNTALVGVIKPKGVRLPDDKYKELLELVKSLGIEVEELEVSTGDPEAIKSASRKIEEMGGKAIITFAVSDDKASTTQLPGLVSENTDLPTIGLPISDGFAGVKSREEGDIFKKV
;
A
#
# COMPACT_ATOMS: atom_id res chain seq x y z
N MET A 1 -17.96 -15.89 15.92
CA MET A 1 -17.03 -14.77 15.70
C MET A 1 -16.95 -14.50 14.21
N GLU A 2 -16.84 -13.24 13.80
CA GLU A 2 -16.63 -12.88 12.40
C GLU A 2 -15.29 -13.44 11.90
N LYS A 3 -15.24 -13.93 10.66
CA LYS A 3 -14.01 -14.50 10.08
C LYS A 3 -12.98 -13.38 9.85
N PRO A 4 -11.71 -13.54 10.24
CA PRO A 4 -10.68 -12.53 10.01
C PRO A 4 -10.54 -12.17 8.53
N ARG A 5 -10.53 -10.87 8.22
CA ARG A 5 -10.24 -10.35 6.87
C ARG A 5 -8.77 -9.97 6.67
N ILE A 6 -8.01 -9.88 7.76
CA ILE A 6 -6.60 -9.49 7.78
C ILE A 6 -5.77 -10.65 8.30
N GLU A 7 -4.71 -11.00 7.57
CA GLU A 7 -3.65 -11.88 8.08
C GLU A 7 -2.39 -11.07 8.40
N ILE A 8 -1.67 -11.44 9.47
CA ILE A 8 -0.37 -10.91 9.84
C ILE A 8 0.65 -12.05 9.84
N ARG A 9 1.62 -11.98 8.93
CA ARG A 9 2.71 -12.94 8.77
C ARG A 9 4.02 -12.37 9.32
N THR A 10 4.72 -13.13 10.15
CA THR A 10 6.10 -12.83 10.57
C THR A 10 7.05 -13.95 10.20
N GLY A 11 8.32 -13.61 9.95
CA GLY A 11 9.36 -14.61 9.65
C GLY A 11 9.89 -15.35 10.88
N SER A 12 9.75 -14.73 12.05
CA SER A 12 10.15 -15.27 13.35
C SER A 12 9.25 -14.77 14.48
N ASP A 13 9.28 -15.48 15.60
CA ASP A 13 8.72 -15.06 16.89
C ASP A 13 9.34 -13.76 17.42
N SER A 14 10.64 -13.55 17.20
CA SER A 14 11.36 -12.33 17.58
C SER A 14 10.84 -11.05 16.91
N ASP A 15 10.09 -11.17 15.82
CA ASP A 15 9.46 -10.02 15.14
C ASP A 15 8.14 -9.60 15.82
N ILE A 16 7.48 -10.50 16.55
CA ILE A 16 6.16 -10.24 17.17
C ILE A 16 6.20 -9.01 18.09
N PRO A 17 7.18 -8.86 19.02
CA PRO A 17 7.26 -7.65 19.84
C PRO A 17 7.54 -6.39 19.03
N ARG A 18 8.25 -6.50 17.90
CA ARG A 18 8.62 -5.37 17.04
C ARG A 18 7.43 -4.81 16.27
N ILE A 19 6.44 -5.66 15.99
CA ILE A 19 5.22 -5.27 15.28
C ILE A 19 3.99 -5.15 16.20
N ALA A 20 4.20 -5.13 17.52
CA ALA A 20 3.12 -5.09 18.52
C ALA A 20 2.12 -3.94 18.31
N LYS A 21 2.55 -2.83 17.73
CA LYS A 21 1.67 -1.70 17.40
C LYS A 21 0.61 -2.06 16.35
N ALA A 22 0.89 -2.98 15.42
CA ALA A 22 -0.09 -3.45 14.45
C ALA A 22 -1.26 -4.17 15.15
N TYR A 23 -0.93 -5.12 16.03
CA TYR A 23 -1.93 -5.87 16.82
C TYR A 23 -2.78 -4.93 17.68
N LYS A 24 -2.13 -4.06 18.46
CA LYS A 24 -2.81 -3.09 19.33
C LYS A 24 -3.77 -2.18 18.55
N PHE A 25 -3.38 -1.74 17.36
CA PHE A 25 -4.22 -0.91 16.52
C PHE A 25 -5.48 -1.68 16.07
N LEU A 26 -5.34 -2.89 15.53
CA LEU A 26 -6.48 -3.70 15.11
C LEU A 26 -7.39 -4.07 16.29
N ASP A 27 -6.82 -4.41 17.45
CA ASP A 27 -7.56 -4.67 18.70
C ASP A 27 -8.39 -3.45 19.11
N SER A 28 -7.83 -2.24 19.00
CA SER A 28 -8.52 -0.99 19.35
C SER A 28 -9.73 -0.69 18.45
N LEU A 29 -9.74 -1.23 17.23
CA LEU A 29 -10.85 -1.14 16.29
C LEU A 29 -11.87 -2.28 16.47
N GLY A 30 -11.51 -3.32 17.23
CA GLY A 30 -12.28 -4.55 17.36
C GLY A 30 -12.23 -5.42 16.10
N ILE A 31 -11.18 -5.30 15.27
CA ILE A 31 -11.02 -6.05 14.02
C ILE A 31 -10.35 -7.40 14.30
N PRO A 32 -10.98 -8.54 13.96
CA PRO A 32 -10.33 -9.84 14.06
C PRO A 32 -9.24 -10.00 13.00
N TYR A 33 -8.10 -10.55 13.40
CA TYR A 33 -6.98 -10.88 12.52
C TYR A 33 -6.44 -12.29 12.81
N ALA A 34 -5.80 -12.89 11.82
CA ALA A 34 -5.04 -14.13 12.00
C ALA A 34 -3.54 -13.82 12.04
N ALA A 35 -2.82 -14.32 13.05
CA ALA A 35 -1.38 -14.15 13.15
C ALA A 35 -0.67 -15.49 12.87
N LYS A 36 0.31 -15.50 11.96
CA LYS A 36 1.08 -16.70 11.59
C LYS A 36 2.58 -16.41 11.54
N ILE A 37 3.37 -17.36 12.04
CA ILE A 37 4.83 -17.35 11.88
C ILE A 37 5.17 -18.25 10.69
N LEU A 38 5.60 -17.63 9.58
CA LEU A 38 5.91 -18.27 8.31
C LEU A 38 7.25 -17.75 7.82
N SER A 39 8.26 -18.62 7.74
CA SER A 39 9.59 -18.23 7.28
C SER A 39 9.76 -18.51 5.80
N ALA A 40 10.07 -17.47 5.02
CA ALA A 40 10.40 -17.60 3.60
C ALA A 40 11.68 -18.43 3.36
N HIS A 41 12.62 -18.45 4.32
CA HIS A 41 13.88 -19.16 4.18
C HIS A 41 13.87 -20.55 4.81
N ARG A 42 13.18 -20.73 5.94
CA ARG A 42 13.18 -21.98 6.71
C ARG A 42 12.01 -22.90 6.40
N THR A 43 10.87 -22.33 5.97
CA THR A 43 9.65 -23.08 5.68
C THR A 43 8.98 -22.60 4.38
N PRO A 44 9.71 -22.53 3.25
CA PRO A 44 9.21 -21.90 2.03
C PRO A 44 7.94 -22.57 1.47
N GLN A 45 7.85 -23.91 1.49
CA GLN A 45 6.70 -24.63 0.96
C GLN A 45 5.42 -24.31 1.73
N ARG A 46 5.50 -24.32 3.07
CA ARG A 46 4.37 -23.97 3.93
C ARG A 46 3.95 -22.51 3.74
N MET A 47 4.92 -21.59 3.65
CA MET A 47 4.64 -20.17 3.42
C MET A 47 3.88 -19.96 2.10
N ALA A 48 4.30 -20.64 1.02
CA ALA A 48 3.65 -20.57 -0.29
C ALA A 48 2.25 -21.21 -0.28
N GLU A 49 2.09 -22.38 0.34
CA GLU A 49 0.78 -23.04 0.49
C GLU A 49 -0.22 -22.13 1.23
N GLU A 50 0.20 -21.55 2.35
CA GLU A 50 -0.61 -20.61 3.12
C GLU A 50 -0.90 -19.32 2.34
N ALA A 51 -0.01 -18.86 1.46
CA ALA A 51 -0.24 -17.71 0.60
C ALA A 51 -1.32 -17.97 -0.46
N ARG A 52 -1.27 -19.13 -1.13
CA ARG A 52 -2.26 -19.52 -2.15
C ARG A 52 -3.67 -19.64 -1.60
N ASN A 53 -3.79 -20.08 -0.34
CA ASN A 53 -5.08 -20.26 0.31
C ASN A 53 -5.69 -18.96 0.85
N LEU A 54 -4.94 -17.84 0.91
CA LEU A 54 -5.41 -16.57 1.50
C LEU A 54 -6.80 -16.14 0.99
N HIS A 55 -6.98 -16.16 -0.33
CA HIS A 55 -8.24 -15.75 -0.95
C HIS A 55 -9.39 -16.70 -0.59
N ALA A 56 -9.16 -18.02 -0.67
CA ALA A 56 -10.14 -19.04 -0.31
C ALA A 56 -10.52 -18.98 1.19
N ASP A 57 -9.55 -18.60 2.02
CA ASP A 57 -9.75 -18.38 3.46
C ASP A 57 -10.49 -17.06 3.76
N GLY A 58 -10.78 -16.23 2.76
CA GLY A 58 -11.58 -15.02 2.91
C GLY A 58 -10.77 -13.80 3.39
N PHE A 59 -9.44 -13.88 3.37
CA PHE A 59 -8.60 -12.73 3.64
C PHE A 59 -8.69 -11.71 2.49
N ARG A 60 -8.72 -10.43 2.85
CA ARG A 60 -8.78 -9.29 1.93
C ARG A 60 -7.46 -8.55 1.82
N VAL A 61 -6.55 -8.77 2.77
CA VAL A 61 -5.20 -8.23 2.81
C VAL A 61 -4.32 -9.07 3.73
N SER A 62 -3.02 -9.16 3.43
CA SER A 62 -2.03 -9.76 4.30
C SER A 62 -0.94 -8.74 4.64
N ILE A 63 -0.66 -8.53 5.92
CA ILE A 63 0.53 -7.82 6.39
C ILE A 63 1.66 -8.85 6.47
N ALA A 64 2.78 -8.59 5.81
CA ALA A 64 3.98 -9.42 5.90
C ALA A 64 5.14 -8.60 6.47
N ALA A 65 5.62 -9.00 7.64
CA ALA A 65 6.70 -8.34 8.35
C ALA A 65 7.99 -9.19 8.33
N ALA A 66 9.09 -8.58 7.88
CA ALA A 66 10.39 -9.25 7.87
C ALA A 66 11.55 -8.23 7.97
N GLY A 67 12.68 -8.68 8.52
CA GLY A 67 13.89 -7.89 8.66
C GLY A 67 15.11 -8.51 7.95
N GLY A 68 16.11 -7.70 7.60
CA GLY A 68 17.31 -8.18 6.93
C GLY A 68 17.06 -8.40 5.44
N SER A 69 17.41 -9.59 4.93
CA SER A 69 17.00 -10.07 3.61
C SER A 69 15.52 -10.45 3.63
N ALA A 70 14.66 -9.44 3.66
CA ALA A 70 13.25 -9.54 4.03
C ALA A 70 12.36 -10.06 2.88
N HIS A 71 12.49 -11.35 2.54
CA HIS A 71 11.80 -11.93 1.37
C HIS A 71 10.33 -12.31 1.61
N LEU A 72 9.87 -12.37 2.86
CA LEU A 72 8.51 -12.82 3.18
C LEU A 72 7.40 -12.04 2.45
N PRO A 73 7.44 -10.69 2.34
CA PRO A 73 6.39 -9.95 1.65
C PRO A 73 6.35 -10.25 0.15
N GLY A 74 7.49 -10.17 -0.53
CA GLY A 74 7.58 -10.44 -1.97
C GLY A 74 7.17 -11.87 -2.33
N MET A 75 7.65 -12.86 -1.56
CA MET A 75 7.29 -14.27 -1.76
C MET A 75 5.83 -14.58 -1.42
N THR A 76 5.23 -13.84 -0.48
CA THR A 76 3.78 -13.97 -0.24
C THR A 76 3.01 -13.41 -1.43
N ALA A 77 3.39 -12.23 -1.92
CA ALA A 77 2.75 -11.57 -3.06
C ALA A 77 2.87 -12.38 -4.36
N SER A 78 3.96 -13.13 -4.56
CA SER A 78 4.11 -13.97 -5.75
C SER A 78 3.20 -15.20 -5.77
N GLU A 79 2.61 -15.58 -4.64
CA GLU A 79 1.82 -16.79 -4.47
C GLU A 79 0.33 -16.50 -4.23
N THR A 80 -0.10 -15.23 -4.33
CA THR A 80 -1.48 -14.84 -4.04
C THR A 80 -1.92 -13.59 -4.81
N LEU A 81 -3.22 -13.45 -5.05
CA LEU A 81 -3.83 -12.22 -5.58
C LEU A 81 -4.35 -11.30 -4.45
N VAL A 82 -4.31 -11.75 -3.20
CA VAL A 82 -4.66 -10.91 -2.05
C VAL A 82 -3.58 -9.83 -1.88
N PRO A 83 -3.94 -8.53 -1.77
CA PRO A 83 -2.99 -7.46 -1.54
C PRO A 83 -2.06 -7.73 -0.35
N VAL A 84 -0.75 -7.52 -0.54
CA VAL A 84 0.26 -7.68 0.51
C VAL A 84 0.80 -6.32 0.93
N VAL A 85 0.68 -6.03 2.23
CA VAL A 85 1.32 -4.88 2.88
C VAL A 85 2.67 -5.32 3.44
N GLY A 86 3.76 -4.78 2.89
CA GLY A 86 5.11 -5.04 3.34
C GLY A 86 5.49 -4.15 4.51
N LEU A 87 5.89 -4.76 5.63
CA LEU A 87 6.37 -4.06 6.83
C LEU A 87 7.86 -4.36 7.05
N PRO A 88 8.76 -3.43 6.67
CA PRO A 88 10.19 -3.59 6.91
C PRO A 88 10.47 -3.55 8.42
N VAL A 89 10.97 -4.64 8.98
CA VAL A 89 11.35 -4.72 10.39
C VAL A 89 12.77 -4.18 10.56
N LYS A 90 12.95 -3.33 11.57
CA LYS A 90 14.25 -2.76 11.92
C LYS A 90 15.23 -3.85 12.35
N THR A 91 16.45 -3.77 11.84
CA THR A 91 17.59 -4.62 12.21
C THR A 91 18.60 -3.81 13.02
N SER A 92 19.57 -4.48 13.65
CA SER A 92 20.64 -3.81 14.41
C SER A 92 21.79 -3.30 13.54
N THR A 93 21.90 -3.77 12.30
CA THR A 93 23.07 -3.51 11.43
C THR A 93 22.89 -2.28 10.56
N LEU A 94 21.82 -2.22 9.74
CA LEU A 94 21.56 -1.12 8.82
C LEU A 94 20.23 -0.42 9.13
N GLU A 95 19.77 -0.54 10.38
CA GLU A 95 18.58 0.14 10.90
C GLU A 95 17.31 -0.13 10.07
N GLY A 96 17.24 -1.27 9.37
CA GLY A 96 16.13 -1.68 8.52
C GLY A 96 16.15 -1.16 7.09
N GLN A 97 17.21 -0.48 6.64
CA GLN A 97 17.36 -0.07 5.23
C GLN A 97 17.44 -1.29 4.30
N GLU A 98 18.15 -2.33 4.71
CA GLU A 98 18.22 -3.61 3.99
C GLU A 98 16.85 -4.27 3.91
N SER A 99 16.06 -4.18 4.98
CA SER A 99 14.69 -4.69 5.01
C SER A 99 13.81 -3.91 4.03
N LEU A 100 13.94 -2.57 4.01
CA LEU A 100 13.16 -1.71 3.12
C LEU A 100 13.46 -2.03 1.66
N TYR A 101 14.73 -2.03 1.25
CA TYR A 101 15.10 -2.31 -0.14
C TYR A 101 14.75 -3.73 -0.58
N SER A 102 14.78 -4.70 0.33
CA SER A 102 14.36 -6.08 0.05
C SER A 102 12.85 -6.21 -0.22
N ILE A 103 12.05 -5.24 0.21
CA ILE A 103 10.58 -5.29 0.15
C ILE A 103 10.04 -4.36 -0.95
N ILE A 104 10.54 -3.12 -1.03
CA ILE A 104 9.91 -2.07 -1.86
C ILE A 104 10.24 -2.20 -3.36
N GLN A 105 11.42 -2.72 -3.71
CA GLN A 105 11.91 -2.80 -5.09
C GLN A 105 11.47 -4.10 -5.78
N MET A 106 10.17 -4.39 -5.75
CA MET A 106 9.62 -5.52 -6.49
C MET A 106 9.66 -5.26 -8.01
N PRO A 107 9.93 -6.29 -8.83
CA PRO A 107 9.78 -6.16 -10.28
C PRO A 107 8.32 -5.98 -10.68
N ASP A 108 8.10 -5.45 -11.89
CA ASP A 108 6.77 -5.27 -12.46
C ASP A 108 5.98 -6.60 -12.46
N GLY A 109 4.69 -6.50 -12.12
CA GLY A 109 3.75 -7.63 -12.07
C GLY A 109 3.50 -8.22 -10.69
N ILE A 110 4.40 -8.05 -9.71
CA ILE A 110 4.22 -8.59 -8.34
C ILE A 110 4.36 -7.47 -7.31
N PRO A 111 3.32 -6.66 -7.07
CA PRO A 111 3.40 -5.49 -6.20
C PRO A 111 3.36 -5.83 -4.71
N VAL A 112 4.05 -5.01 -3.89
CA VAL A 112 3.93 -5.00 -2.42
C VAL A 112 3.73 -3.56 -1.94
N GLY A 113 2.63 -3.31 -1.23
CA GLY A 113 2.35 -2.02 -0.61
C GLY A 113 3.24 -1.81 0.61
N THR A 114 4.36 -1.10 0.46
CA THR A 114 5.39 -1.02 1.51
C THR A 114 5.21 0.20 2.39
N VAL A 115 5.16 0.00 3.71
CA VAL A 115 5.13 1.10 4.70
C VAL A 115 6.54 1.48 5.17
N GLY A 116 6.66 2.55 5.95
CA GLY A 116 7.94 2.97 6.53
C GLY A 116 8.55 1.90 7.46
N ILE A 117 9.88 1.94 7.62
CA ILE A 117 10.63 1.01 8.48
C ILE A 117 10.07 1.04 9.91
N GLY A 118 9.69 -0.12 10.42
CA GLY A 118 9.15 -0.29 11.77
C GLY A 118 7.77 0.34 12.00
N GLN A 119 7.11 0.89 10.99
CA GLN A 119 5.80 1.53 11.11
C GLN A 119 4.66 0.50 11.11
N ALA A 120 4.64 -0.35 12.14
CA ALA A 120 3.68 -1.43 12.26
C ALA A 120 2.22 -0.94 12.39
N GLU A 121 2.01 0.20 13.04
CA GLU A 121 0.70 0.84 13.13
C GLU A 121 0.19 1.27 11.74
N SER A 122 1.05 1.90 10.93
CA SER A 122 0.71 2.29 9.56
C SER A 122 0.38 1.08 8.68
N ALA A 123 1.08 -0.05 8.86
CA ALA A 123 0.73 -1.30 8.17
C ALA A 123 -0.67 -1.79 8.53
N ALA A 124 -1.05 -1.71 9.81
CA ALA A 124 -2.38 -2.09 10.28
C ALA A 124 -3.47 -1.12 9.82
N ILE A 125 -3.20 0.19 9.81
CA ILE A 125 -4.10 1.22 9.26
C ILE A 125 -4.37 0.90 7.78
N LEU A 126 -3.33 0.76 6.97
CA LEU A 126 -3.47 0.49 5.53
C LEU A 126 -4.22 -0.83 5.29
N ALA A 127 -3.91 -1.89 6.05
CA ALA A 127 -4.63 -3.14 5.96
C ALA A 127 -6.12 -3.00 6.32
N ALA A 128 -6.45 -2.24 7.37
CA ALA A 128 -7.84 -1.99 7.75
C ALA A 128 -8.58 -1.18 6.67
N GLN A 129 -7.95 -0.15 6.10
CA GLN A 129 -8.50 0.64 4.99
C GLN A 129 -8.81 -0.22 3.75
N ILE A 130 -7.97 -1.23 3.45
CA ILE A 130 -8.18 -2.16 2.34
C ILE A 130 -9.28 -3.18 2.67
N ALA A 131 -9.21 -3.82 3.84
CA ALA A 131 -10.07 -4.95 4.18
C ALA A 131 -11.51 -4.57 4.57
N TYR A 132 -11.71 -3.32 4.99
CA TYR A 132 -12.96 -2.78 5.52
C TYR A 132 -13.43 -1.50 4.79
N LEU A 133 -13.02 -1.35 3.53
CA LEU A 133 -13.40 -0.23 2.66
C LEU A 133 -14.94 -0.08 2.51
N ASP A 134 -15.67 -1.18 2.67
CA ASP A 134 -17.13 -1.28 2.62
C ASP A 134 -17.81 -1.10 3.99
N ASN A 135 -17.06 -0.94 5.07
CA ASN A 135 -17.58 -0.87 6.44
C ASN A 135 -17.47 0.55 7.00
N ALA A 136 -18.59 1.27 6.99
CA ALA A 136 -18.69 2.65 7.48
C ALA A 136 -18.27 2.81 8.96
N GLU A 137 -18.58 1.82 9.81
CA GLU A 137 -18.27 1.90 11.24
C GLU A 137 -16.75 1.82 11.48
N ILE A 138 -16.07 0.86 10.85
CA ILE A 138 -14.62 0.72 10.94
C ILE A 138 -13.92 1.93 10.33
N ARG A 139 -14.38 2.40 9.16
CA ARG A 139 -13.89 3.62 8.53
C ARG A 139 -13.97 4.82 9.47
N ASN A 140 -15.12 5.07 10.08
CA ASN A 140 -15.27 6.16 11.04
C ASN A 140 -14.45 5.97 12.32
N LYS A 141 -14.18 4.74 12.78
CA LYS A 141 -13.21 4.49 13.88
C LYS A 141 -11.79 4.90 13.47
N ILE A 142 -11.34 4.57 12.26
CA ILE A 142 -10.03 4.99 11.73
C ILE A 142 -9.98 6.52 11.63
N ARG A 143 -11.04 7.16 11.09
CA ARG A 143 -11.13 8.62 10.98
C ARG A 143 -10.98 9.30 12.34
N ARG A 144 -11.70 8.84 13.37
CA ARG A 144 -11.57 9.36 14.74
C ARG A 144 -10.15 9.24 15.29
N GLN A 145 -9.48 8.10 15.10
CA GLN A 145 -8.11 7.91 15.57
C GLN A 145 -7.10 8.81 14.84
N ARG A 146 -7.41 9.21 13.62
CA ARG A 146 -6.58 10.08 12.78
C ARG A 146 -6.97 11.56 12.87
N GLY A 147 -7.96 11.91 13.69
CA GLY A 147 -8.44 13.30 13.82
C GLY A 147 -9.23 13.81 12.62
N LEU A 148 -9.77 12.92 11.79
CA LEU A 148 -10.60 13.26 10.64
C LEU A 148 -12.08 13.38 11.03
N GLU A 149 -12.80 14.29 10.36
CA GLU A 149 -14.26 14.40 10.45
C GLU A 149 -14.92 13.09 10.00
N GLU A 150 -15.95 12.62 10.72
CA GLU A 150 -16.69 11.43 10.29
C GLU A 150 -17.42 11.66 8.97
N LEU A 151 -17.56 10.59 8.18
CA LEU A 151 -18.35 10.61 6.96
C LEU A 151 -19.63 9.81 7.15
N GLU A 152 -20.75 10.41 6.76
CA GLU A 152 -21.95 9.64 6.45
C GLU A 152 -21.73 8.98 5.08
N MET A 153 -21.57 7.66 5.06
CA MET A 153 -21.46 6.96 3.79
C MET A 153 -22.80 7.01 3.06
N GLY A 154 -22.82 7.67 1.90
CA GLY A 154 -23.91 7.55 0.93
C GLY A 154 -24.05 6.10 0.42
N ALA A 155 -25.08 5.83 -0.38
CA ALA A 155 -25.28 4.52 -0.99
C ALA A 155 -23.97 4.04 -1.64
N VAL A 156 -23.49 2.85 -1.23
CA VAL A 156 -22.25 2.28 -1.75
C VAL A 156 -22.42 2.11 -3.26
N SER A 157 -21.76 2.96 -4.04
CA SER A 157 -21.69 2.78 -5.49
C SER A 157 -20.95 1.45 -5.75
N ASN A 158 -21.56 0.61 -6.60
CA ASN A 158 -20.92 -0.60 -7.10
C ASN A 158 -19.87 -0.28 -8.17
N THR A 159 -19.78 0.97 -8.62
CA THR A 159 -18.75 1.41 -9.55
C THR A 159 -17.42 1.58 -8.82
N ALA A 160 -16.37 0.96 -9.33
CA ALA A 160 -15.02 1.19 -8.85
C ALA A 160 -14.55 2.56 -9.34
N LEU A 161 -14.37 3.52 -8.43
CA LEU A 161 -13.82 4.84 -8.72
C LEU A 161 -12.48 5.02 -8.00
N VAL A 162 -11.47 5.51 -8.72
CA VAL A 162 -10.18 5.92 -8.16
C VAL A 162 -10.00 7.42 -8.39
N GLY A 163 -9.66 8.15 -7.33
CA GLY A 163 -9.27 9.55 -7.45
C GLY A 163 -7.80 9.66 -7.86
N VAL A 164 -7.48 10.63 -8.72
CA VAL A 164 -6.11 11.00 -9.05
C VAL A 164 -5.89 12.44 -8.62
N ILE A 165 -5.08 12.65 -7.58
CA ILE A 165 -4.74 13.98 -7.09
C ILE A 165 -3.33 14.33 -7.56
N LYS A 166 -3.21 15.29 -8.47
CA LYS A 166 -1.94 15.71 -9.08
C LYS A 166 -1.54 17.13 -8.69
N PRO A 167 -0.24 17.42 -8.57
CA PRO A 167 0.24 18.76 -8.29
C PRO A 167 -0.03 19.71 -9.47
N LYS A 168 -0.68 20.84 -9.19
CA LYS A 168 -1.02 21.86 -10.19
C LYS A 168 0.25 22.48 -10.78
N GLY A 169 0.30 22.56 -12.11
CA GLY A 169 1.41 23.19 -12.84
C GLY A 169 2.71 22.39 -12.85
N VAL A 170 2.67 21.12 -12.42
CA VAL A 170 3.79 20.19 -12.52
C VAL A 170 3.54 19.25 -13.69
N ARG A 171 4.52 19.11 -14.58
CA ARG A 171 4.43 18.20 -15.71
C ARG A 171 4.69 16.77 -15.24
N LEU A 172 3.73 15.88 -15.47
CA LEU A 172 3.94 14.44 -15.32
C LEU A 172 4.49 13.89 -16.65
N PRO A 173 5.25 12.78 -16.64
CA PRO A 173 5.66 12.12 -17.89
C PRO A 173 4.43 11.66 -18.67
N ASP A 174 4.12 12.34 -19.77
CA ASP A 174 2.85 12.22 -20.50
C ASP A 174 2.56 10.76 -20.90
N ASP A 175 3.57 10.03 -21.38
CA ASP A 175 3.42 8.63 -21.81
C ASP A 175 3.08 7.70 -20.62
N LYS A 176 3.85 7.77 -19.53
CA LYS A 176 3.63 6.91 -18.35
C LYS A 176 2.31 7.22 -17.64
N TYR A 177 1.95 8.51 -17.58
CA TYR A 177 0.67 8.91 -17.00
C TYR A 177 -0.50 8.42 -17.81
N LYS A 178 -0.42 8.53 -19.15
CA LYS A 178 -1.44 8.00 -20.05
C LYS A 178 -1.56 6.49 -19.96
N GLU A 179 -0.44 5.76 -19.94
CA GLU A 179 -0.42 4.30 -19.73
C GLU A 179 -1.13 3.88 -18.43
N LEU A 180 -0.87 4.60 -17.33
CA LEU A 180 -1.56 4.38 -16.05
C LEU A 180 -3.07 4.56 -16.18
N LEU A 181 -3.52 5.68 -16.78
CA LEU A 181 -4.94 5.96 -16.93
C LEU A 181 -5.64 4.95 -17.85
N GLU A 182 -4.98 4.53 -18.93
CA GLU A 182 -5.47 3.49 -19.83
C GLU A 182 -5.57 2.14 -19.12
N LEU A 183 -4.58 1.77 -18.31
CA LEU A 183 -4.61 0.56 -17.49
C LEU A 183 -5.81 0.57 -16.53
N VAL A 184 -5.99 1.64 -15.75
CA VAL A 184 -7.11 1.75 -14.78
C VAL A 184 -8.46 1.66 -15.51
N LYS A 185 -8.63 2.39 -16.62
CA LYS A 185 -9.86 2.34 -17.43
C LYS A 185 -10.09 0.98 -18.07
N SER A 186 -9.05 0.28 -18.49
CA SER A 186 -9.16 -1.07 -19.07
C SER A 186 -9.69 -2.11 -18.08
N LEU A 187 -9.52 -1.86 -16.78
CA LEU A 187 -10.07 -2.67 -15.69
C LEU A 187 -11.54 -2.31 -15.37
N GLY A 188 -12.15 -1.39 -16.12
CA GLY A 188 -13.51 -0.90 -15.86
C GLY A 188 -13.62 0.01 -14.64
N ILE A 189 -12.50 0.61 -14.21
CA ILE A 189 -12.45 1.53 -13.07
C ILE A 189 -12.58 2.96 -13.58
N GLU A 190 -13.52 3.71 -13.02
CA GLU A 190 -13.68 5.14 -13.29
C GLU A 190 -12.57 5.95 -12.62
N VAL A 191 -12.17 7.04 -13.27
CA VAL A 191 -11.11 7.92 -12.78
C VAL A 191 -11.65 9.34 -12.67
N GLU A 192 -11.51 9.92 -11.48
CA GLU A 192 -11.72 11.36 -11.26
C GLU A 192 -10.37 12.04 -11.03
N GLU A 193 -9.99 12.94 -11.92
CA GLU A 193 -8.73 13.69 -11.82
C GLU A 193 -8.95 15.06 -11.17
N LEU A 194 -8.15 15.39 -10.16
CA LEU A 194 -8.15 16.67 -9.46
C LEU A 194 -6.73 17.26 -9.41
N GLU A 195 -6.63 18.57 -9.64
CA GLU A 195 -5.37 19.31 -9.50
C GLU A 195 -5.37 20.14 -8.22
N VAL A 196 -4.27 20.08 -7.46
CA VAL A 196 -4.12 20.80 -6.20
C VAL A 196 -2.83 21.60 -6.14
N SER A 197 -2.88 22.77 -5.51
CA SER A 197 -1.67 23.49 -5.13
C SER A 197 -1.06 22.78 -3.92
N THR A 198 0.18 22.28 -4.04
CA THR A 198 0.83 21.50 -2.97
C THR A 198 1.18 22.32 -1.73
N GLY A 199 1.16 23.66 -1.83
CA GLY A 199 1.31 24.58 -0.71
C GLY A 199 -0.01 25.03 -0.07
N ASP A 200 -1.15 24.46 -0.48
CA ASP A 200 -2.49 24.79 0.02
C ASP A 200 -3.14 23.56 0.67
N PRO A 201 -3.00 23.40 2.00
CA PRO A 201 -3.58 22.26 2.72
C PRO A 201 -5.10 22.15 2.57
N GLU A 202 -5.82 23.27 2.48
CA GLU A 202 -7.27 23.26 2.32
C GLU A 202 -7.69 22.74 0.95
N ALA A 203 -6.93 23.08 -0.11
CA ALA A 203 -7.15 22.51 -1.43
C ALA A 203 -6.95 20.98 -1.44
N ILE A 204 -5.94 20.47 -0.73
CA ILE A 204 -5.66 19.03 -0.63
C ILE A 204 -6.76 18.32 0.17
N LYS A 205 -7.18 18.89 1.30
CA LYS A 205 -8.30 18.40 2.11
C LYS A 205 -9.59 18.35 1.31
N SER A 206 -9.92 19.43 0.60
CA SER A 206 -11.11 19.54 -0.24
C SER A 206 -11.11 18.52 -1.39
N ALA A 207 -9.98 18.34 -2.07
CA ALA A 207 -9.86 17.35 -3.14
C ALA A 207 -10.03 15.92 -2.62
N SER A 208 -9.39 15.58 -1.49
CA SER A 208 -9.50 14.26 -0.86
C SER A 208 -10.95 13.95 -0.46
N ARG A 209 -11.63 14.92 0.17
CA ARG A 209 -13.04 14.82 0.56
C ARG A 209 -13.97 14.63 -0.64
N LYS A 210 -13.73 15.36 -1.74
CA LYS A 210 -14.51 15.22 -2.98
C LYS A 210 -14.45 13.78 -3.51
N ILE A 211 -13.28 13.15 -3.53
CA ILE A 211 -13.14 11.74 -3.95
C ILE A 211 -13.90 10.80 -3.02
N GLU A 212 -13.84 11.03 -1.70
CA GLU A 212 -14.60 10.24 -0.72
C GLU A 212 -16.11 10.35 -0.93
N GLU A 213 -16.63 11.55 -1.16
CA GLU A 213 -18.05 11.84 -1.40
C GLU A 213 -18.55 11.23 -2.73
N MET A 214 -17.68 11.10 -3.72
CA MET A 214 -17.94 10.39 -4.98
C MET A 214 -17.92 8.85 -4.81
N GLY A 215 -17.62 8.34 -3.63
CA GLY A 215 -17.55 6.91 -3.35
C GLY A 215 -16.25 6.25 -3.80
N GLY A 216 -15.17 7.03 -3.92
CA GLY A 216 -13.85 6.54 -4.30
C GLY A 216 -13.34 5.40 -3.41
N LYS A 217 -12.53 4.53 -4.00
CA LYS A 217 -12.00 3.31 -3.36
C LYS A 217 -10.52 3.40 -3.04
N ALA A 218 -9.79 4.25 -3.74
CA ALA A 218 -8.39 4.59 -3.50
C ALA A 218 -8.08 5.95 -4.10
N ILE A 219 -6.96 6.54 -3.68
CA ILE A 219 -6.40 7.75 -4.29
C ILE A 219 -5.01 7.44 -4.83
N ILE A 220 -4.77 7.74 -6.10
CA ILE A 220 -3.44 7.77 -6.70
C ILE A 220 -2.94 9.21 -6.66
N THR A 221 -1.69 9.39 -6.26
CA THR A 221 -1.05 10.70 -6.22
C THR A 221 0.45 10.57 -6.44
N PHE A 222 1.14 11.68 -6.60
CA PHE A 222 2.50 11.70 -7.14
C PHE A 222 3.45 12.37 -6.17
N ALA A 223 4.55 11.69 -5.85
CA ALA A 223 5.72 12.29 -5.22
C ALA A 223 6.65 12.77 -6.33
N VAL A 224 6.61 14.06 -6.66
CA VAL A 224 7.46 14.62 -7.70
C VAL A 224 8.74 15.15 -7.07
N SER A 225 9.88 14.72 -7.59
CA SER A 225 11.18 15.28 -7.21
C SER A 225 11.46 16.52 -8.07
N ASP A 226 11.00 17.68 -7.62
CA ASP A 226 11.38 18.99 -8.17
C ASP A 226 12.11 19.83 -7.09
N ASP A 227 12.46 21.08 -7.40
CA ASP A 227 13.12 21.99 -6.45
C ASP A 227 12.25 22.37 -5.23
N LYS A 228 10.98 21.92 -5.17
CA LYS A 228 10.02 22.23 -4.11
C LYS A 228 9.74 20.99 -3.25
N ALA A 229 10.17 21.02 -1.99
CA ALA A 229 9.92 19.92 -1.04
C ALA A 229 8.44 19.52 -0.88
N SER A 230 7.49 20.43 -1.13
CA SER A 230 6.04 20.18 -0.99
C SER A 230 5.47 19.23 -2.04
N THR A 231 6.08 19.11 -3.22
CA THR A 231 5.59 18.23 -4.30
C THR A 231 5.97 16.77 -4.06
N THR A 232 7.13 16.53 -3.44
CA THR A 232 7.56 15.19 -3.01
C THR A 232 6.70 14.67 -1.86
N GLN A 233 6.16 15.57 -1.02
CA GLN A 233 5.36 15.22 0.16
C GLN A 233 3.87 15.04 -0.12
N LEU A 234 3.40 15.34 -1.34
CA LEU A 234 1.98 15.29 -1.67
C LEU A 234 1.29 13.96 -1.28
N PRO A 235 1.88 12.77 -1.47
CA PRO A 235 1.24 11.53 -1.01
C PRO A 235 0.99 11.47 0.50
N GLY A 236 1.89 12.02 1.30
CA GLY A 236 1.71 12.13 2.75
C GLY A 236 0.59 13.09 3.10
N LEU A 237 0.55 14.27 2.45
CA LEU A 237 -0.47 15.29 2.67
C LEU A 237 -1.87 14.81 2.25
N VAL A 238 -1.97 14.08 1.14
CA VAL A 238 -3.23 13.45 0.70
C VAL A 238 -3.65 12.39 1.71
N SER A 239 -2.74 11.45 2.02
CA SER A 239 -3.02 10.36 2.95
C SER A 239 -3.52 10.88 4.29
N GLU A 240 -2.91 11.94 4.84
CA GLU A 240 -3.32 12.61 6.07
C GLU A 240 -4.79 13.00 6.09
N ASN A 241 -5.35 13.40 4.94
CA ASN A 241 -6.70 13.97 4.80
C ASN A 241 -7.76 12.98 4.31
N THR A 242 -7.44 11.68 4.20
CA THR A 242 -8.41 10.66 3.77
C THR A 242 -8.29 9.38 4.59
N ASP A 243 -9.39 8.64 4.68
CA ASP A 243 -9.37 7.25 5.14
C ASP A 243 -9.31 6.22 4.00
N LEU A 244 -9.22 6.65 2.74
CA LEU A 244 -8.98 5.77 1.60
C LEU A 244 -7.51 5.32 1.52
N PRO A 245 -7.23 4.10 1.04
CA PRO A 245 -5.88 3.69 0.66
C PRO A 245 -5.30 4.69 -0.36
N THR A 246 -4.09 5.18 -0.08
CA THR A 246 -3.39 6.16 -0.94
C THR A 246 -2.16 5.51 -1.57
N ILE A 247 -2.04 5.59 -2.89
CA ILE A 247 -0.92 5.08 -3.69
C ILE A 247 -0.08 6.28 -4.14
N GLY A 248 1.11 6.42 -3.56
CA GLY A 248 2.08 7.43 -3.95
C GLY A 248 3.01 6.91 -5.05
N LEU A 249 2.94 7.49 -6.24
CA LEU A 249 3.81 7.16 -7.37
C LEU A 249 4.98 8.15 -7.42
N PRO A 250 6.23 7.67 -7.30
CA PRO A 250 7.38 8.55 -7.42
C PRO A 250 7.59 8.95 -8.88
N ILE A 251 7.79 10.24 -9.11
CA ILE A 251 8.19 10.79 -10.40
C ILE A 251 9.55 11.46 -10.22
N SER A 252 10.52 11.02 -11.00
CA SER A 252 11.81 11.69 -11.13
C SER A 252 12.09 11.97 -12.60
N ASP A 253 12.37 13.23 -12.91
CA ASP A 253 13.09 13.58 -14.14
C ASP A 253 14.56 13.19 -13.94
N GLY A 254 14.89 11.89 -14.05
CA GLY A 254 16.26 11.48 -13.78
C GLY A 254 16.58 10.00 -13.66
N PHE A 255 15.60 9.09 -13.48
CA PHE A 255 15.87 7.67 -13.70
C PHE A 255 15.86 7.34 -15.20
N ALA A 256 16.84 7.92 -15.88
CA ALA A 256 17.25 7.52 -17.21
C ALA A 256 17.68 6.04 -17.17
N GLY A 257 16.91 5.19 -17.84
CA GLY A 257 17.41 3.95 -18.41
C GLY A 257 17.84 2.86 -17.42
N VAL A 258 16.90 2.01 -17.04
CA VAL A 258 17.13 0.59 -17.31
C VAL A 258 16.55 0.36 -18.70
N LYS A 259 17.38 0.52 -19.73
CA LYS A 259 17.10 -0.18 -20.99
C LYS A 259 16.95 -1.65 -20.58
N SER A 260 15.84 -2.28 -20.95
CA SER A 260 15.77 -3.74 -20.97
C SER A 260 17.06 -4.21 -21.62
N ARG A 261 17.93 -4.89 -20.86
CA ARG A 261 19.05 -5.59 -21.49
C ARG A 261 18.40 -6.48 -22.52
N GLU A 262 18.80 -6.35 -23.78
CA GLU A 262 18.66 -7.43 -24.74
C GLU A 262 19.05 -8.71 -24.00
N GLU A 263 18.22 -9.75 -24.11
CA GLU A 263 18.53 -11.08 -23.62
C GLU A 263 19.82 -11.54 -24.29
N GLY A 264 20.93 -11.17 -23.68
CA GLY A 264 22.25 -11.71 -23.95
C GLY A 264 22.21 -13.15 -23.48
N ASP A 265 22.24 -14.03 -24.45
CA ASP A 265 22.23 -15.49 -24.37
C ASP A 265 23.43 -16.01 -23.56
N ILE A 266 23.44 -15.80 -22.25
CA ILE A 266 24.47 -16.28 -21.31
C ILE A 266 24.39 -17.82 -21.16
N PHE A 267 23.27 -18.43 -21.57
CA PHE A 267 23.07 -19.87 -21.56
C PHE A 267 23.68 -20.61 -22.76
N LYS A 268 24.35 -19.93 -23.69
CA LYS A 268 25.07 -20.61 -24.79
C LYS A 268 26.47 -21.13 -24.43
N LYS A 269 26.91 -21.05 -23.17
CA LYS A 269 28.28 -21.43 -22.78
C LYS A 269 28.46 -22.18 -21.44
N VAL A 270 27.41 -22.80 -20.90
CA VAL A 270 27.54 -23.75 -19.77
C VAL A 270 26.81 -25.04 -20.08
#